data_AF-X6ND44-F1
#
_entry.id   AF-X6ND44-F1
#
_cell.length_a   1.000
_cell.length_b   1.000
_cell.length_c   1.000
_cell.angle_alpha   90.00
_cell.angle_beta   90.00
_cell.angle_gamma   90.00
#
_symmetry.space_group_name_H-M   'P 1'
#
loop_
_entity.id
_entity.type
_entity.pdbx_description
1 polymer ?
#
loop_
_entity_poly.entity_id
_entity_poly.type
_entity_poly.pdbx_seq_one_letter_code
_entity_poly.pdbx_strand_id
1 'polypeptide(L)'
;MHNYIEKFATIQSKNKKKDENSDWTPTKYKETLNNYPNLQKMVEEPFLLQLILTVLPLLVKQYDVGSRISKAHVYEVFNDQWIDIHCQNIISKLAELRIQMNINKVKSTLKRYCIDLGFEMFYQGNLIAIESDLQYQNENEIDWGKLDLEIQY
;
A
#
# COMPACT_ATOMS: atom_id res chain seq x y z
N MET A 1 -18.04 7.70 -15.11
CA MET A 1 -17.23 6.47 -14.89
C MET A 1 -16.36 6.11 -16.10
N HIS A 2 -16.91 5.85 -17.30
CA HIS A 2 -16.11 5.37 -18.45
C HIS A 2 -14.94 6.27 -18.87
N ASN A 3 -15.15 7.59 -18.96
CA ASN A 3 -14.10 8.55 -19.28
C ASN A 3 -12.98 8.55 -18.20
N TYR A 4 -13.33 8.34 -16.94
CA TYR A 4 -12.35 8.25 -15.86
C TYR A 4 -11.48 6.98 -15.98
N ILE A 5 -12.09 5.82 -16.20
CA ILE A 5 -11.34 4.55 -16.37
C ILE A 5 -10.37 4.64 -17.55
N GLU A 6 -10.78 5.27 -18.64
CA GLU A 6 -9.96 5.48 -19.83
C GLU A 6 -8.77 6.40 -19.55
N LYS A 7 -9.01 7.55 -18.90
CA LYS A 7 -7.94 8.45 -18.45
C LYS A 7 -6.98 7.75 -17.49
N PHE A 8 -7.51 7.03 -16.50
CA PHE A 8 -6.72 6.28 -15.52
C PHE A 8 -5.81 5.26 -16.19
N ALA A 9 -6.35 4.38 -17.05
CA ALA A 9 -5.58 3.37 -17.75
C ALA A 9 -4.51 3.98 -18.67
N THR A 10 -4.80 5.12 -19.30
CA THR A 10 -3.83 5.86 -20.14
C THR A 10 -2.70 6.47 -19.33
N ILE A 11 -2.98 6.98 -18.13
CA ILE A 11 -1.93 7.51 -17.22
C ILE A 11 -1.07 6.35 -16.70
N GLN A 12 -1.70 5.24 -16.30
CA GLN A 12 -1.00 4.08 -15.77
C GLN A 12 -0.11 3.37 -16.80
N SER A 13 -0.48 3.39 -18.08
CA SER A 13 0.38 2.85 -19.14
C SER A 13 1.61 3.73 -19.39
N LYS A 14 1.50 5.05 -19.24
CA LYS A 14 2.62 6.00 -19.43
C LYS A 14 3.64 5.94 -18.29
N ASN A 15 3.20 5.69 -17.06
CA ASN A 15 4.06 5.70 -15.87
C ASN A 15 4.86 4.38 -15.67
N LYS A 16 4.70 3.37 -16.53
CA LYS A 16 5.38 2.08 -16.38
C LYS A 16 6.81 2.10 -16.89
N LYS A 17 7.72 1.54 -16.10
CA LYS A 17 9.02 1.06 -16.59
C LYS A 17 8.76 -0.13 -17.53
N LYS A 18 9.56 -0.23 -18.60
CA LYS A 18 9.40 -1.14 -19.75
C LYS A 18 9.23 -2.64 -19.41
N ASP A 19 9.54 -3.09 -18.19
CA ASP A 19 9.60 -4.51 -17.84
C ASP A 19 8.32 -5.09 -17.20
N GLU A 20 7.33 -4.26 -16.83
CA GLU A 20 6.02 -4.74 -16.35
C GLU A 20 4.96 -4.64 -17.46
N ASN A 21 4.94 -5.65 -18.34
CA ASN A 21 3.88 -5.86 -19.32
C ASN A 21 2.54 -6.15 -18.62
N SER A 22 1.86 -5.10 -18.18
CA SER A 22 0.50 -5.23 -17.68
C SER A 22 -0.46 -5.08 -18.85
N ASP A 23 -1.11 -6.17 -19.24
CA ASP A 23 -2.19 -6.24 -20.24
C ASP A 23 -3.47 -5.46 -19.86
N TRP A 24 -3.40 -4.53 -18.91
CA TRP A 24 -4.54 -3.76 -18.39
C TRP A 24 -4.88 -2.58 -19.30
N THR A 25 -5.75 -2.85 -20.27
CA THR A 25 -6.37 -1.84 -21.14
C THR A 25 -7.61 -1.24 -20.50
N PRO A 26 -8.09 -0.05 -20.94
CA PRO A 26 -9.37 0.51 -20.48
C PRO A 26 -10.53 -0.49 -20.59
N THR A 27 -10.55 -1.29 -21.66
CA THR A 27 -11.56 -2.33 -21.88
C THR A 27 -11.45 -3.44 -20.85
N LYS A 28 -10.24 -3.95 -20.58
CA LYS A 28 -10.01 -5.00 -19.57
C LYS A 28 -10.43 -4.56 -18.17
N TYR A 29 -10.19 -3.31 -17.78
CA TYR A 29 -10.70 -2.75 -16.52
C TYR A 29 -12.23 -2.80 -16.44
N LYS A 30 -12.92 -2.39 -17.50
CA LYS A 30 -14.39 -2.38 -17.55
C LYS A 30 -14.98 -3.79 -17.48
N GLU A 31 -14.48 -4.69 -18.31
CA GLU A 31 -14.91 -6.09 -18.34
C GLU A 31 -14.69 -6.77 -17.00
N THR A 32 -13.54 -6.52 -16.38
CA THR A 32 -13.24 -7.05 -15.05
C THR A 32 -14.23 -6.54 -14.02
N LEU A 33 -14.48 -5.22 -13.94
CA LEU A 33 -15.43 -4.66 -12.96
C LEU A 33 -16.86 -5.22 -13.14
N ASN A 34 -17.28 -5.46 -14.38
CA ASN A 34 -18.58 -6.05 -14.67
C ASN A 34 -18.73 -7.48 -14.12
N ASN A 35 -17.63 -8.22 -13.97
CA ASN A 35 -17.62 -9.57 -13.39
C ASN A 35 -17.69 -9.57 -11.85
N TYR A 36 -17.58 -8.40 -11.19
CA TYR A 36 -17.66 -8.25 -9.74
C TYR A 36 -18.74 -7.22 -9.36
N PRO A 37 -20.02 -7.62 -9.24
CA PRO A 37 -21.12 -6.71 -8.93
C PRO A 37 -20.93 -5.87 -7.66
N ASN A 38 -20.22 -6.40 -6.66
CA ASN A 38 -19.94 -5.68 -5.42
C ASN A 38 -18.94 -4.53 -5.65
N LEU A 39 -17.90 -4.76 -6.45
CA LEU A 39 -16.96 -3.71 -6.83
C LEU A 39 -17.64 -2.67 -7.72
N GLN A 40 -18.52 -3.10 -8.63
CA GLN A 40 -19.28 -2.21 -9.50
C GLN A 40 -20.11 -1.18 -8.72
N LYS A 41 -20.75 -1.61 -7.62
CA LYS A 41 -21.46 -0.69 -6.72
C LYS A 41 -20.51 0.25 -5.99
N MET A 42 -19.35 -0.23 -5.52
CA MET A 42 -18.39 0.59 -4.79
C MET A 42 -17.76 1.68 -5.66
N VAL A 43 -17.52 1.42 -6.95
CA VAL A 43 -16.92 2.40 -7.86
C VAL A 43 -17.84 3.57 -8.21
N GLU A 44 -19.09 3.56 -7.75
CA GLU A 44 -19.97 4.74 -7.80
C GLU A 44 -19.45 5.87 -6.89
N GLU A 45 -18.76 5.52 -5.80
CA GLU A 45 -18.07 6.47 -4.94
C GLU A 45 -16.73 6.89 -5.59
N PRO A 46 -16.50 8.18 -5.89
CA PRO A 46 -15.31 8.62 -6.65
C PRO A 46 -13.97 8.22 -6.03
N PHE A 47 -13.87 8.25 -4.70
CA PHE A 47 -12.67 7.82 -3.98
C PHE A 47 -12.43 6.31 -4.15
N LEU A 48 -13.47 5.49 -3.98
CA LEU A 48 -13.36 4.04 -4.14
C LEU A 48 -13.10 3.65 -5.59
N LEU A 49 -13.61 4.40 -6.58
CA LEU A 49 -13.26 4.19 -7.99
C LEU A 49 -11.74 4.25 -8.18
N GLN A 50 -11.08 5.29 -7.69
CA GLN A 50 -9.63 5.41 -7.81
C GLN A 50 -8.91 4.29 -7.06
N LEU A 51 -9.33 4.01 -5.83
CA LEU A 51 -8.75 2.96 -5.00
C LEU A 51 -8.84 1.60 -5.68
N ILE A 52 -10.05 1.20 -6.08
CA ILE A 52 -10.33 -0.07 -6.75
C ILE A 52 -9.55 -0.18 -8.04
N LEU A 53 -9.53 0.84 -8.91
CA LEU A 53 -8.76 0.78 -10.16
C LEU A 53 -7.26 0.61 -9.92
N THR A 54 -6.75 1.12 -8.79
CA THR A 54 -5.33 1.01 -8.42
C THR A 54 -4.97 -0.43 -8.07
N VAL A 55 -5.85 -1.14 -7.35
CA VAL A 55 -5.60 -2.49 -6.85
C VAL A 55 -6.33 -3.60 -7.62
N LEU A 56 -7.15 -3.26 -8.62
CA LEU A 56 -7.96 -4.24 -9.36
C LEU A 56 -7.12 -5.41 -9.90
N PRO A 57 -5.90 -5.20 -10.45
CA PRO A 57 -5.04 -6.30 -10.87
C PRO A 57 -4.65 -7.27 -9.76
N LEU A 58 -4.48 -6.79 -8.54
CA LEU A 58 -4.14 -7.61 -7.38
C LEU A 58 -5.39 -8.28 -6.81
N LEU A 59 -6.50 -7.55 -6.72
CA LEU A 59 -7.78 -8.08 -6.28
C LEU A 59 -8.19 -9.31 -7.09
N VAL A 60 -8.09 -9.26 -8.43
CA VAL A 60 -8.48 -10.41 -9.26
C VAL A 60 -7.49 -11.58 -9.26
N LYS A 61 -6.26 -11.36 -8.77
CA LYS A 61 -5.30 -12.45 -8.54
C LYS A 61 -5.55 -13.14 -7.20
N GLN A 62 -6.04 -12.39 -6.22
CA GLN A 62 -6.25 -12.87 -4.85
C GLN A 62 -7.66 -13.45 -4.63
N TYR A 63 -8.64 -12.96 -5.37
CA TYR A 63 -10.04 -13.37 -5.24
C TYR A 63 -10.54 -13.94 -6.57
N ASP A 64 -11.18 -15.10 -6.50
CA ASP A 64 -11.78 -15.74 -7.66
C ASP A 64 -12.96 -14.93 -8.21
N VAL A 65 -13.25 -15.13 -9.49
CA VAL A 65 -14.42 -14.52 -10.15
C VAL A 65 -15.70 -14.88 -9.41
N GLY A 66 -16.53 -13.88 -9.11
CA GLY A 66 -17.77 -14.05 -8.35
C GLY A 66 -17.61 -13.98 -6.82
N SER A 67 -16.38 -13.87 -6.31
CA SER A 67 -16.12 -13.64 -4.89
C SER A 67 -16.80 -12.37 -4.38
N ARG A 68 -17.30 -12.43 -3.13
CA ARG A 68 -17.82 -11.25 -2.43
C ARG A 68 -16.68 -10.41 -1.87
N ILE A 69 -16.15 -9.52 -2.70
CA ILE A 69 -15.13 -8.54 -2.27
C ILE A 69 -15.83 -7.42 -1.49
N SER A 70 -15.39 -7.19 -0.24
CA SER A 70 -15.90 -6.15 0.65
C SER A 70 -15.03 -4.89 0.55
N LYS A 71 -15.50 -3.76 1.10
CA LYS A 71 -14.66 -2.54 1.19
C LYS A 71 -13.38 -2.82 1.99
N ALA A 72 -13.47 -3.61 3.07
CA ALA A 72 -12.32 -3.98 3.88
C ALA A 72 -11.26 -4.74 3.07
N HIS A 73 -11.67 -5.68 2.21
CA HIS A 73 -10.74 -6.38 1.31
C HIS A 73 -10.04 -5.43 0.33
N VAL A 74 -10.75 -4.42 -0.18
CA VAL A 74 -10.13 -3.40 -1.05
C VAL A 74 -9.06 -2.61 -0.29
N TYR A 75 -9.38 -2.16 0.93
CA TYR A 75 -8.41 -1.46 1.78
C TYR A 75 -7.22 -2.33 2.17
N GLU A 76 -7.43 -3.60 2.47
CA GLU A 76 -6.38 -4.55 2.81
C GLU A 76 -5.37 -4.71 1.65
N VAL A 77 -5.86 -5.03 0.45
CA VAL A 77 -5.00 -5.19 -0.74
C VAL A 77 -4.28 -3.88 -1.08
N PHE A 78 -4.97 -2.75 -0.95
CA PHE A 78 -4.34 -1.44 -1.14
C PHE A 78 -3.22 -1.18 -0.13
N ASN A 79 -3.49 -1.40 1.15
CA ASN A 79 -2.51 -1.17 2.21
C ASN A 79 -1.29 -2.08 2.03
N ASP A 80 -1.50 -3.34 1.66
CA ASP A 80 -0.40 -4.27 1.38
C ASP A 80 0.47 -3.81 0.20
N GLN A 81 -0.15 -3.41 -0.91
CA GLN A 81 0.57 -2.85 -2.05
C GLN A 81 1.31 -1.56 -1.68
N TRP A 82 0.67 -0.68 -0.92
CA TRP A 82 1.26 0.59 -0.48
C TRP A 82 2.49 0.34 0.40
N ILE A 83 2.37 -0.53 1.40
CA ILE A 83 3.49 -0.93 2.25
C ILE A 83 4.63 -1.52 1.43
N ASP A 84 4.34 -2.40 0.46
CA ASP A 84 5.37 -3.02 -0.38
C ASP A 84 6.15 -1.98 -1.19
N ILE A 85 5.44 -1.05 -1.85
CA ILE A 85 6.08 0.03 -2.62
C ILE A 85 6.99 0.88 -1.71
N HIS A 86 6.51 1.26 -0.53
CA HIS A 86 7.30 2.10 0.38
C HIS A 86 8.48 1.36 1.01
N CYS A 87 8.33 0.07 1.33
CA CYS A 87 9.45 -0.75 1.78
C CYS A 87 10.54 -0.84 0.72
N GLN A 88 10.16 -1.06 -0.55
CA GLN A 88 11.12 -1.05 -1.66
C GLN A 88 11.84 0.29 -1.80
N ASN A 89 11.11 1.40 -1.67
CA ASN A 89 11.71 2.74 -1.70
C ASN A 89 12.71 2.97 -0.55
N ILE A 90 12.35 2.57 0.68
CA ILE A 90 13.23 2.66 1.86
C ILE A 90 14.50 1.86 1.61
N ILE A 91 14.36 0.60 1.17
CA ILE A 91 15.50 -0.29 0.91
C ILE A 91 16.38 0.25 -0.21
N SER A 92 15.78 0.75 -1.29
CA SER A 92 16.52 1.38 -2.39
C SER A 92 17.37 2.56 -1.90
N LYS A 93 16.79 3.44 -1.07
CA LYS A 93 17.51 4.59 -0.49
C LYS A 93 18.61 4.16 0.48
N LEU A 94 18.37 3.13 1.30
CA LEU A 94 19.38 2.59 2.19
C LEU A 94 20.54 1.93 1.42
N ALA A 95 20.24 1.27 0.31
CA ALA A 95 21.25 0.68 -0.56
C ALA A 95 22.16 1.74 -1.20
N GLU A 96 21.65 2.93 -1.53
CA GLU A 96 22.48 4.08 -1.95
C GLU A 96 23.53 4.46 -0.89
N LEU A 97 23.20 4.27 0.39
CA LEU A 97 24.10 4.46 1.53
C LEU A 97 24.91 3.20 1.89
N ARG A 98 24.84 2.14 1.06
CA ARG A 98 25.45 0.82 1.29
C ARG A 98 24.94 0.10 2.54
N ILE A 99 23.77 0.47 3.04
CA ILE A 99 23.08 -0.19 4.14
C ILE A 99 22.17 -1.27 3.55
N GLN A 100 22.37 -2.52 3.94
CA GLN A 100 21.50 -3.63 3.56
C GLN A 100 20.54 -3.95 4.71
N MET A 101 19.25 -4.01 4.41
CA MET A 101 18.23 -4.41 5.37
C MET A 101 17.37 -5.52 4.80
N ASN A 102 16.90 -6.41 5.68
CA ASN A 102 15.96 -7.45 5.31
C ASN A 102 14.58 -6.84 5.02
N ILE A 103 14.07 -7.03 3.80
CA ILE A 103 12.77 -6.47 3.38
C ILE A 103 11.60 -6.94 4.23
N ASN A 104 11.60 -8.20 4.66
CA ASN A 104 10.52 -8.75 5.47
C ASN A 104 10.54 -8.12 6.87
N LYS A 105 11.74 -7.83 7.41
CA LYS A 105 11.89 -7.10 8.68
C LYS A 105 11.37 -5.66 8.53
N VAL A 106 11.80 -4.93 7.50
CA VAL A 106 11.29 -3.56 7.23
C VAL A 106 9.78 -3.54 7.06
N LYS A 107 9.23 -4.48 6.27
CA LYS A 107 7.80 -4.61 6.01
C LYS A 107 7.00 -4.88 7.28
N SER A 108 7.43 -5.85 8.10
CA SER A 108 6.73 -6.18 9.35
C SER A 108 6.81 -5.05 10.37
N THR A 109 7.97 -4.39 10.51
CA THR A 109 8.14 -3.23 11.40
C THR A 109 7.26 -2.05 10.95
N LEU A 110 7.26 -1.71 9.65
CA LEU A 110 6.44 -0.61 9.13
C LEU A 110 4.94 -0.89 9.30
N LYS A 111 4.49 -2.12 9.01
CA LYS A 111 3.10 -2.54 9.24
C LYS A 111 2.70 -2.37 10.70
N ARG A 112 3.53 -2.87 11.63
CA ARG A 112 3.29 -2.76 13.07
C ARG A 112 3.17 -1.29 13.48
N TYR A 113 4.14 -0.46 13.09
CA TYR A 113 4.12 0.98 13.36
C TYR A 113 2.84 1.65 12.88
N CYS A 114 2.41 1.40 11.64
CA CYS A 114 1.18 1.99 11.10
C CYS A 114 -0.08 1.53 11.85
N ILE A 115 -0.15 0.25 12.25
CA ILE A 115 -1.27 -0.29 13.03
C ILE A 115 -1.32 0.36 14.41
N ASP A 116 -0.19 0.38 15.12
CA ASP A 116 -0.10 0.90 16.48
C ASP A 116 -0.44 2.41 16.48
N LEU A 117 0.13 3.18 15.56
CA LEU A 117 -0.18 4.61 15.40
C LEU A 117 -1.65 4.84 15.06
N GLY A 118 -2.21 4.07 14.12
CA GLY A 118 -3.61 4.19 13.74
C GLY A 118 -4.56 3.84 14.88
N PHE A 119 -4.21 2.86 15.70
CA PHE A 119 -4.97 2.48 16.89
C PHE A 119 -4.94 3.58 17.95
N GLU A 120 -3.76 4.15 18.24
CA GLU A 120 -3.61 5.27 19.17
C GLU A 120 -4.40 6.50 18.70
N MET A 121 -4.27 6.86 17.42
CA MET A 121 -5.03 7.96 16.82
C MET A 121 -6.54 7.74 16.96
N PHE A 122 -7.02 6.54 16.67
CA PHE A 122 -8.43 6.18 16.83
C PHE A 122 -8.90 6.28 18.28
N TYR A 123 -8.12 5.71 19.22
CA TYR A 123 -8.43 5.72 20.65
C TYR A 123 -8.50 7.15 21.21
N GLN A 124 -7.60 8.03 20.77
CA GLN A 124 -7.53 9.43 21.18
C GLN A 124 -8.54 10.34 20.45
N GLY A 125 -9.19 9.85 19.39
CA GLY A 125 -10.04 10.67 18.53
C GLY A 125 -9.27 11.67 17.66
N ASN A 126 -7.96 11.46 17.47
CA ASN A 126 -7.08 12.32 16.69
C ASN A 126 -7.01 11.85 15.24
N LEU A 127 -7.17 12.76 14.28
CA LEU A 127 -7.05 12.45 12.85
C LEU A 127 -5.67 12.77 12.27
N ILE A 128 -4.82 13.42 13.06
CA ILE A 128 -3.50 13.88 12.65
C ILE A 128 -2.49 13.44 13.71
N ALA A 129 -1.48 12.71 13.27
CA ALA A 129 -0.28 12.48 14.07
C ALA A 129 0.68 13.64 13.84
N ILE A 130 1.05 14.31 14.93
CA ILE A 130 2.13 15.29 14.92
C ILE A 130 3.32 14.58 15.54
N GLU A 131 4.43 14.50 14.80
CA GLU A 131 5.69 14.11 15.40
C GLU A 131 5.98 15.16 16.48
N SER A 132 5.90 14.75 17.74
CA SER A 132 6.35 15.59 18.82
C SER A 132 7.78 15.98 18.48
N ASP A 133 8.03 17.28 18.24
CA ASP A 133 9.38 17.81 18.08
C ASP A 133 10.22 17.08 19.10
N LEU A 134 11.21 16.31 18.63
CA LEU A 134 12.12 15.57 19.48
C LEU A 134 12.80 16.59 20.39
N GLN A 135 12.15 16.91 21.50
CA GLN A 135 12.80 17.47 22.65
C GLN A 135 13.73 16.33 23.03
N TYR A 136 14.99 16.48 22.68
CA TYR A 136 16.10 15.76 23.29
C TYR A 136 16.12 16.11 24.79
N GLN A 137 15.06 15.79 25.51
CA GLN A 137 15.05 15.66 26.95
C GLN A 137 15.63 14.29 27.22
N ASN A 138 16.97 14.25 27.17
CA ASN A 138 17.89 13.64 28.12
C ASN A 138 17.36 12.64 29.19
N GLU A 139 16.44 11.74 28.87
CA GLU A 139 16.05 10.64 29.77
C GLU A 139 16.02 9.31 29.01
N ASN A 140 17.09 8.56 29.24
CA ASN A 140 17.33 7.16 28.87
C ASN A 140 17.64 6.93 27.38
N GLU A 141 18.95 7.07 27.11
CA GLU A 141 19.72 6.36 26.09
C GLU A 141 18.96 5.16 25.51
N ILE A 142 18.31 5.36 24.36
CA ILE A 142 17.80 4.25 23.56
C ILE A 142 19.04 3.46 23.15
N ASP A 143 19.26 2.34 23.82
CA ASP A 143 20.33 1.39 23.55
C ASP A 143 20.07 0.75 22.19
N TRP A 144 20.51 1.43 21.13
CA TRP A 144 20.45 0.95 19.74
C TRP A 144 21.19 -0.38 19.55
N GLY A 145 22.05 -0.78 20.49
CA GLY A 145 22.74 -2.08 20.52
C GLY A 145 21.83 -3.26 20.88
N LYS A 146 20.61 -3.04 21.39
CA LYS A 146 19.64 -4.13 21.63
C LYS A 146 18.77 -4.50 20.44
N LEU A 147 18.78 -3.69 19.37
CA LEU A 147 18.13 -4.04 18.11
C LEU A 147 19.03 -4.86 17.16
N ASP A 148 20.24 -5.18 17.63
CA ASP A 148 21.35 -5.71 16.86
C ASP A 148 21.03 -7.02 16.13
N LEU A 149 21.44 -7.01 14.85
CA LEU A 149 22.36 -8.00 14.30
C LEU A 149 22.12 -9.46 14.72
N GLU A 150 21.11 -10.09 14.13
CA GLU A 150 21.26 -11.49 13.73
C GLU A 150 21.66 -11.54 12.25
N ILE A 151 22.91 -11.17 11.99
CA ILE A 151 23.63 -11.62 10.79
C ILE A 151 24.53 -12.75 11.28
N GLN A 152 24.09 -13.99 11.07
CA GLN A 152 24.98 -15.15 11.14
C GLN A 152 25.54 -15.39 9.73
N TYR A 153 26.86 -15.61 9.71
CA TYR A 153 27.73 -15.80 8.54
C TYR A 153 27.31 -16.97 7.63
#